data_AF-A0A0M3HF64-F1
#
_entry.id   AF-A0A0M3HF64-F1
#
_cell.length_a   1.000
_cell.length_b   1.000
_cell.length_c   1.000
_cell.angle_alpha   90.00
_cell.angle_beta   90.00
_cell.angle_gamma   90.00
#
_symmetry.space_group_name_H-M   'P 1'
#
loop_
_entity.id
_entity.type
_entity.pdbx_description
1 polymer ?
#
loop_
_entity_poly.entity_id
_entity_poly.type
_entity_poly.pdbx_seq_one_letter_code
_entity_poly.pdbx_strand_id
1 'polypeptide(L)'
;MKIKDAGESGIIDMEDCDISAFKEVLYQVYPTKRPIWSDFKGITKAAIKFKVDGVLEMIKKYLINYEHMYLEQKIAESIKLQLWEAVEELVYKAEHDGFWTTMIHSGLNPEQEFGATTYHDIILPAIAKAKAVPIGIPLRKPFFDDVIFRSASEAWNPFNVPLIVQGIPLYVNRGILAVNNDKMFGRGNKGELIVRITIDLTDECHKIKKIPLEIVEALLRHIYPLKKPIPAEMLRAMLALTYTHQMYHVIDYVEQCLMQEPPTSAQQFLEHFSLAEKYALENLLLKSLHRIEKSCKHLVMQMIELPDFAKLCERTRCLIMDRYCSGWAVGRIEATKQLNREVRINTGGETKSMYEYDKNLSTLMGTKNMDGDKIGTLRTPKSRENLEKNWGSPALV
;
A
#
# COMPACT_ATOMS: atom_id res chain seq x y z
N MET A 1 -7.41 -16.49 25.65
CA MET A 1 -5.97 -16.84 25.63
C MET A 1 -5.23 -15.70 24.94
N LYS A 2 -4.10 -15.21 25.45
CA LYS A 2 -3.34 -14.15 24.75
C LYS A 2 -2.77 -14.75 23.45
N ILE A 3 -2.76 -13.98 22.36
CA ILE A 3 -2.30 -14.42 21.01
C ILE A 3 -0.91 -15.10 21.07
N LYS A 4 -0.08 -14.73 22.04
CA LYS A 4 1.30 -15.21 22.22
C LYS A 4 1.40 -16.68 22.67
N ASP A 5 0.30 -17.26 23.17
CA ASP A 5 0.31 -18.60 23.78
C ASP A 5 -0.42 -19.67 22.92
N ALA A 6 -0.98 -19.29 21.77
CA ALA A 6 -1.80 -20.18 20.96
C ALA A 6 -0.95 -21.14 20.10
N GLY A 7 -1.14 -22.45 20.28
CA GLY A 7 -0.61 -23.50 19.39
C GLY A 7 -1.41 -23.65 18.08
N GLU A 8 -0.98 -24.53 17.17
CA GLU A 8 -1.57 -24.73 15.83
C GLU A 8 -3.08 -25.08 15.83
N SER A 9 -3.64 -25.54 16.96
CA SER A 9 -5.06 -25.86 17.14
C SER A 9 -5.75 -25.03 18.25
N GLY A 10 -5.12 -23.95 18.70
CA GLY A 10 -5.65 -23.09 19.76
C GLY A 10 -6.82 -22.23 19.29
N ILE A 11 -7.97 -22.36 19.95
CA ILE A 11 -9.08 -21.43 19.77
C ILE A 11 -8.77 -20.16 20.57
N ILE A 12 -8.55 -19.06 19.88
CA ILE A 12 -8.35 -17.75 20.50
C ILE A 12 -9.73 -17.12 20.68
N ASP A 13 -10.15 -16.99 21.94
CA ASP A 13 -11.32 -16.17 22.29
C ASP A 13 -11.00 -14.70 22.03
N MET A 14 -11.82 -14.08 21.17
CA MET A 14 -11.70 -12.71 20.69
C MET A 14 -12.51 -11.71 21.54
N GLU A 15 -13.24 -12.20 22.55
CA GLU A 15 -14.14 -11.44 23.41
C GLU A 15 -15.15 -10.59 22.59
N ASP A 16 -15.59 -9.45 23.13
CA ASP A 16 -16.54 -8.51 22.49
C ASP A 16 -15.93 -7.69 21.32
N CYS A 17 -14.85 -8.16 20.69
CA CYS A 17 -14.30 -7.44 19.54
C CYS A 17 -15.17 -7.70 18.30
N ASP A 18 -15.55 -6.64 17.60
CA ASP A 18 -16.19 -6.79 16.30
C ASP A 18 -15.25 -7.55 15.34
N ILE A 19 -15.75 -8.68 14.85
CA ILE A 19 -15.04 -9.55 13.90
C ILE A 19 -14.65 -8.75 12.65
N SER A 20 -15.44 -7.76 12.25
CA SER A 20 -15.13 -6.91 11.11
C SER A 20 -13.83 -6.13 11.35
N ALA A 21 -13.74 -5.42 12.48
CA ALA A 21 -12.57 -4.64 12.88
C ALA A 21 -11.30 -5.50 13.02
N PHE A 22 -11.42 -6.73 13.54
CA PHE A 22 -10.28 -7.64 13.60
C PHE A 22 -9.83 -8.14 12.23
N LYS A 23 -10.78 -8.48 11.33
CA LYS A 23 -10.45 -8.85 9.95
C LYS A 23 -9.69 -7.72 9.25
N GLU A 24 -10.05 -6.47 9.52
CA GLU A 24 -9.31 -5.32 9.00
C GLU A 24 -7.86 -5.27 9.45
N VAL A 25 -7.59 -5.55 10.73
CA VAL A 25 -6.21 -5.67 11.23
C VAL A 25 -5.46 -6.78 10.49
N LEU A 26 -6.10 -7.95 10.28
CA LEU A 26 -5.49 -9.03 9.50
C LEU A 26 -5.21 -8.60 8.06
N TYR A 27 -6.12 -7.87 7.41
CA TYR A 27 -5.88 -7.35 6.06
C TYR A 27 -4.69 -6.39 5.98
N GLN A 28 -4.36 -5.68 7.07
CA GLN A 28 -3.17 -4.84 7.15
C GLN A 28 -1.89 -5.64 7.43
N VAL A 29 -1.99 -6.76 8.16
CA VAL A 29 -0.85 -7.67 8.43
C VAL A 29 -0.48 -8.49 7.20
N TYR A 30 -1.48 -9.00 6.47
CA TYR A 30 -1.28 -9.75 5.24
C TYR A 30 -1.13 -8.80 4.03
N PRO A 31 -0.43 -9.20 2.95
CA PRO A 31 -0.15 -8.39 1.77
C PRO A 31 -1.40 -8.23 0.89
N THR A 32 -2.44 -7.60 1.44
CA THR A 32 -3.64 -7.24 0.71
C THR A 32 -3.49 -5.86 0.09
N LYS A 33 -4.23 -5.59 -0.98
CA LYS A 33 -4.33 -4.24 -1.57
C LYS A 33 -5.28 -3.34 -0.76
N ARG A 34 -5.69 -3.76 0.44
CA ARG A 34 -6.70 -3.05 1.24
C ARG A 34 -6.09 -1.80 1.87
N PRO A 35 -6.59 -0.60 1.55
CA PRO A 35 -6.06 0.61 2.13
C PRO A 35 -6.22 0.71 3.66
N ILE A 36 -5.27 1.35 4.33
CA ILE A 36 -5.32 1.61 5.79
C ILE A 36 -6.56 2.43 6.18
N TRP A 37 -7.07 3.25 5.27
CA TRP A 37 -8.22 4.13 5.53
C TRP A 37 -9.58 3.45 5.32
N SER A 38 -9.65 2.19 4.86
CA SER A 38 -10.92 1.51 4.57
C SER A 38 -11.85 1.44 5.79
N ASP A 39 -11.30 1.17 6.97
CA ASP A 39 -11.99 1.28 8.26
C ASP A 39 -11.02 1.77 9.34
N PHE A 40 -10.60 3.03 9.21
CA PHE A 40 -9.55 3.59 10.06
C PHE A 40 -9.88 3.48 11.56
N LYS A 41 -11.15 3.69 11.94
CA LYS A 41 -11.60 3.61 13.34
C LYS A 41 -11.64 2.17 13.86
N GLY A 42 -12.18 1.24 13.07
CA GLY A 42 -12.22 -0.18 13.44
C GLY A 42 -10.82 -0.77 13.57
N ILE A 43 -9.97 -0.55 12.56
CA ILE A 43 -8.57 -1.00 12.58
C ILE A 43 -7.85 -0.44 13.80
N THR A 44 -7.96 0.87 14.07
CA THR A 44 -7.27 1.50 15.19
C THR A 44 -7.69 0.89 16.53
N LYS A 45 -8.99 0.77 16.80
CA LYS A 45 -9.48 0.18 18.04
C LYS A 45 -9.04 -1.28 18.21
N ALA A 46 -9.14 -2.07 17.16
CA ALA A 46 -8.71 -3.47 17.19
C ALA A 46 -7.19 -3.58 17.37
N ALA A 47 -6.39 -2.78 16.68
CA ALA A 47 -4.94 -2.76 16.81
C ALA A 47 -4.49 -2.36 18.23
N ILE A 48 -5.17 -1.39 18.88
CA ILE A 48 -4.92 -1.02 20.28
C ILE A 48 -5.31 -2.19 21.20
N LYS A 49 -6.51 -2.77 21.02
CA LYS A 49 -7.02 -3.87 21.87
C LYS A 49 -6.08 -5.08 21.83
N PHE A 50 -5.65 -5.50 20.64
CA PHE A 50 -4.80 -6.66 20.45
C PHE A 50 -3.29 -6.35 20.53
N LYS A 51 -2.92 -5.07 20.74
CA LYS A 51 -1.53 -4.60 20.79
C LYS A 51 -0.72 -5.03 19.58
N VAL A 52 -1.25 -4.74 18.39
CA VAL A 52 -0.61 -5.05 17.11
C VAL A 52 0.28 -3.88 16.72
N ASP A 53 1.44 -3.78 17.37
CA ASP A 53 2.33 -2.61 17.32
C ASP A 53 2.74 -2.22 15.89
N GLY A 54 2.97 -3.20 15.01
CA GLY A 54 3.31 -2.93 13.60
C GLY A 54 2.17 -2.23 12.83
N VAL A 55 0.92 -2.58 13.10
CA VAL A 55 -0.25 -1.92 12.48
C VAL A 55 -0.50 -0.56 13.13
N LEU A 56 -0.31 -0.44 14.45
CA LEU A 56 -0.36 0.86 15.14
C LEU A 56 0.65 1.85 14.55
N GLU A 57 1.87 1.39 14.22
CA GLU A 57 2.86 2.25 13.59
C GLU A 57 2.45 2.68 12.17
N MET A 58 1.85 1.78 11.39
CA MET A 58 1.32 2.10 10.06
C MET A 58 0.21 3.16 10.15
N ILE A 59 -0.72 3.01 11.11
CA ILE A 59 -1.80 3.96 11.38
C ILE A 59 -1.24 5.33 11.79
N LYS A 60 -0.28 5.34 12.73
CA LYS A 60 0.36 6.56 13.20
C LYS A 60 1.05 7.30 12.06
N LYS A 61 1.86 6.60 11.25
CA LYS A 61 2.53 7.20 10.09
C LYS A 61 1.54 7.76 9.07
N TYR A 62 0.46 7.04 8.80
CA TYR A 62 -0.60 7.50 7.91
C TYR A 62 -1.23 8.81 8.43
N LEU A 63 -1.62 8.85 9.71
CA LEU A 63 -2.26 10.02 10.31
C LEU A 63 -1.35 11.25 10.33
N ILE A 64 -0.07 11.06 10.70
CA ILE A 64 0.93 12.14 10.75
C ILE A 64 1.14 12.74 9.36
N ASN A 65 1.31 11.89 8.34
CA ASN A 65 1.61 12.31 6.97
C ASN A 65 0.37 12.69 6.15
N TYR A 66 -0.83 12.63 6.73
CA TYR A 66 -2.06 12.94 6.01
C TYR A 66 -2.12 14.44 5.67
N GLU A 67 -2.01 14.80 4.39
CA GLU A 67 -1.87 16.20 3.95
C GLU A 67 -3.16 17.02 4.07
N HIS A 68 -4.33 16.36 4.06
CA HIS A 68 -5.64 17.02 4.04
C HIS A 68 -6.21 17.33 5.44
N MET A 69 -5.37 17.34 6.49
CA MET A 69 -5.81 17.62 7.86
C MET A 69 -4.81 18.53 8.57
N TYR A 70 -5.31 19.57 9.24
CA TYR A 70 -4.50 20.48 10.05
C TYR A 70 -3.99 19.79 11.33
N LEU A 71 -2.95 20.33 11.94
CA LEU A 71 -2.30 19.70 13.09
C LEU A 71 -3.26 19.54 14.29
N GLU A 72 -4.07 20.54 14.56
CA GLU A 72 -5.05 20.57 15.66
C GLU A 72 -6.07 19.45 15.48
N GLN A 73 -6.54 19.27 14.24
CA GLN A 73 -7.43 18.17 13.87
C GLN A 73 -6.75 16.81 14.03
N LYS A 74 -5.47 16.68 13.61
CA LYS A 74 -4.70 15.44 13.80
C LYS A 74 -4.56 15.08 15.28
N ILE A 75 -4.32 16.07 16.14
CA ILE A 75 -4.21 15.89 17.59
C ILE A 75 -5.57 15.48 18.17
N ALA A 76 -6.64 16.22 17.88
CA ALA A 76 -7.99 15.92 18.37
C ALA A 76 -8.45 14.51 17.98
N GLU A 77 -8.15 14.09 16.77
CA GLU A 77 -8.53 12.76 16.27
C GLU A 77 -7.66 11.64 16.85
N SER A 78 -6.36 11.88 17.04
CA SER A 78 -5.50 10.95 17.76
C SER A 78 -6.01 10.71 19.18
N ILE A 79 -6.49 11.77 19.86
CA ILE A 79 -7.08 11.67 21.21
C ILE A 79 -8.37 10.87 21.19
N LYS A 80 -9.30 11.17 20.26
CA LYS A 80 -10.56 10.41 20.11
C LYS A 80 -10.33 8.92 19.85
N LEU A 81 -9.27 8.59 19.13
CA LEU A 81 -8.86 7.22 18.83
C LEU A 81 -7.97 6.58 19.89
N GLN A 82 -7.60 7.31 20.95
CA GLN A 82 -6.69 6.88 22.01
C GLN A 82 -5.29 6.50 21.50
N LEU A 83 -4.84 7.14 20.42
CA LEU A 83 -3.50 7.00 19.85
C LEU A 83 -2.52 7.98 20.51
N TRP A 84 -2.22 7.75 21.80
CA TRP A 84 -1.40 8.67 22.59
C TRP A 84 0.01 8.87 22.03
N GLU A 85 0.63 7.81 21.48
CA GLU A 85 1.95 7.93 20.85
C GLU A 85 1.94 8.84 19.61
N ALA A 86 0.82 8.89 18.88
CA ALA A 86 0.66 9.79 17.75
C ALA A 86 0.55 11.25 18.23
N VAL A 87 -0.19 11.50 19.32
CA VAL A 87 -0.30 12.84 19.94
C VAL A 87 1.08 13.36 20.33
N GLU A 88 1.87 12.54 21.03
CA GLU A 88 3.21 12.94 21.44
C GLU A 88 4.11 13.26 20.25
N GLU A 89 4.08 12.44 19.20
CA GLU A 89 4.93 12.63 18.03
C GLU A 89 4.53 13.87 17.21
N LEU A 90 3.23 14.15 17.09
CA LEU A 90 2.70 15.34 16.43
C LEU A 90 3.13 16.62 17.15
N VAL A 91 2.95 16.66 18.47
CA VAL A 91 3.32 17.83 19.28
C VAL A 91 4.83 18.02 19.33
N TYR A 92 5.59 16.94 19.48
CA TYR A 92 7.05 16.98 19.48
C TYR A 92 7.60 17.58 18.17
N LYS A 93 7.10 17.11 17.02
CA LYS A 93 7.48 17.65 15.71
C LYS A 93 7.08 19.10 15.56
N ALA A 94 5.85 19.45 15.95
CA ALA A 94 5.35 20.81 15.86
C ALA A 94 6.17 21.80 16.71
N GLU A 95 6.68 21.39 17.87
CA GLU A 95 7.57 22.23 18.68
C GLU A 95 8.95 22.40 18.03
N HIS A 96 9.54 21.33 17.49
CA HIS A 96 10.81 21.40 16.74
C HIS A 96 10.73 22.27 15.50
N ASP A 97 9.60 22.23 14.80
CA ASP A 97 9.35 23.04 13.60
C ASP A 97 8.90 24.48 13.94
N GLY A 98 8.74 24.82 15.23
CA GLY A 98 8.25 26.12 15.70
C GLY A 98 6.75 26.36 15.50
N PHE A 99 6.06 25.46 14.81
CA PHE A 99 4.63 25.55 14.52
C PHE A 99 3.77 25.54 15.79
N TRP A 100 4.15 24.75 16.80
CA TRP A 100 3.45 24.72 18.09
C TRP A 100 3.41 26.09 18.74
N THR A 101 4.55 26.79 18.74
CA THR A 101 4.64 28.16 19.26
C THR A 101 3.76 29.12 18.45
N THR A 102 3.74 29.00 17.12
CA THR A 102 2.83 29.80 16.27
C THR A 102 1.35 29.57 16.61
N MET A 103 0.93 28.32 16.84
CA MET A 103 -0.45 28.01 17.21
C MET A 103 -0.85 28.68 18.54
N ILE A 104 0.01 28.62 19.57
CA ILE A 104 -0.25 29.28 20.86
C ILE A 104 -0.40 30.80 20.67
N HIS A 105 0.48 31.43 19.88
CA HIS A 105 0.38 32.86 19.59
C HIS A 105 -0.87 33.23 18.78
N SER A 106 -1.41 32.32 17.98
CA SER A 106 -2.67 32.51 17.25
C SER A 106 -3.93 32.37 18.13
N GLY A 107 -3.77 32.02 19.41
CA GLY A 107 -4.85 31.94 20.39
C GLY A 107 -5.28 30.52 20.78
N LEU A 108 -4.56 29.48 20.32
CA LEU A 108 -4.83 28.09 20.72
C LEU A 108 -4.63 27.94 22.24
N ASN A 109 -5.65 27.39 22.93
CA ASN A 109 -5.52 26.96 24.32
C ASN A 109 -5.59 25.42 24.40
N PRO A 110 -4.43 24.72 24.46
CA PRO A 110 -4.39 23.26 24.44
C PRO A 110 -5.15 22.60 25.60
N GLU A 111 -5.20 23.24 26.77
CA GLU A 111 -5.88 22.71 27.95
C GLU A 111 -7.40 22.69 27.74
N GLN A 112 -7.94 23.75 27.12
CA GLN A 112 -9.37 23.86 26.81
C GLN A 112 -9.77 23.00 25.61
N GLU A 113 -8.93 22.93 24.57
CA GLU A 113 -9.27 22.21 23.34
C GLU A 113 -9.06 20.70 23.42
N PHE A 114 -8.00 20.24 24.10
CA PHE A 114 -7.63 18.83 24.17
C PHE A 114 -7.90 18.19 25.55
N GLY A 115 -8.29 19.01 26.52
CA GLY A 115 -8.58 18.61 27.90
C GLY A 115 -7.33 18.64 28.80
N ALA A 116 -7.53 19.06 30.06
CA ALA A 116 -6.46 19.26 31.02
C ALA A 116 -5.60 18.01 31.26
N THR A 117 -6.22 16.82 31.35
CA THR A 117 -5.51 15.56 31.55
C THR A 117 -4.57 15.25 30.38
N THR A 118 -5.07 15.35 29.14
CA THR A 118 -4.26 15.12 27.94
C THR A 118 -3.11 16.12 27.84
N TYR A 119 -3.40 17.38 28.18
CA TYR A 119 -2.40 18.44 28.15
C TYR A 119 -1.25 18.16 29.13
N HIS A 120 -1.56 17.88 30.40
CA HIS A 120 -0.56 17.68 31.44
C HIS A 120 0.18 16.34 31.33
N ASP A 121 -0.51 15.27 30.96
CA ASP A 121 0.07 13.92 31.02
C ASP A 121 0.81 13.52 29.73
N ILE A 122 0.43 14.09 28.58
CA ILE A 122 0.93 13.67 27.26
C ILE A 122 1.61 14.83 26.52
N ILE A 123 0.89 15.94 26.31
CA ILE A 123 1.35 17.06 25.46
C ILE A 123 2.53 17.78 26.10
N LEU A 124 2.41 18.21 27.36
CA LEU A 124 3.44 18.99 28.05
C LEU A 124 4.76 18.21 28.19
N PRO A 125 4.78 16.92 28.57
CA PRO A 125 6.01 16.12 28.56
C PRO A 125 6.64 15.99 27.17
N ALA A 126 5.84 15.87 26.10
CA ALA A 126 6.36 15.81 24.73
C ALA A 126 7.05 17.12 24.31
N ILE A 127 6.47 18.28 24.65
CA ILE A 127 7.06 19.60 24.41
C ILE A 127 8.35 19.76 25.21
N ALA A 128 8.33 19.38 26.49
CA ALA A 128 9.52 19.47 27.35
C ALA A 128 10.68 18.66 26.79
N LYS A 129 10.40 17.44 26.28
CA LYS A 129 11.39 16.61 25.59
C LYS A 129 11.89 17.28 24.30
N ALA A 130 11.00 17.84 23.49
CA ALA A 130 11.36 18.54 22.26
C ALA A 130 12.32 19.70 22.54
N LYS A 131 12.06 20.52 23.58
CA LYS A 131 12.92 21.64 23.97
C LYS A 131 14.28 21.21 24.53
N ALA A 132 14.36 20.03 25.15
CA ALA A 132 15.58 19.53 25.77
C ALA A 132 16.57 18.95 24.76
N VAL A 133 16.14 18.67 23.54
CA VAL A 133 16.92 17.94 22.53
C VAL A 133 17.10 18.80 21.27
N PRO A 134 18.28 18.78 20.62
CA PRO A 134 18.48 19.46 19.34
C PRO A 134 17.45 19.08 18.26
N ILE A 135 17.17 20.04 17.38
CA ILE A 135 16.29 19.86 16.23
C ILE A 135 16.77 18.69 15.37
N GLY A 136 15.84 17.87 14.89
CA GLY A 136 16.11 16.75 13.98
C GLY A 136 16.37 15.41 14.67
N ILE A 137 16.40 15.37 16.00
CA ILE A 137 16.42 14.10 16.74
C ILE A 137 14.99 13.60 16.88
N PRO A 138 14.66 12.37 16.45
CA PRO A 138 13.31 11.84 16.56
C PRO A 138 12.97 11.50 18.02
N LEU A 139 11.70 11.69 18.42
CA LEU A 139 11.21 11.37 19.77
C LEU A 139 11.41 9.89 20.14
N ARG A 140 11.25 8.99 19.16
CA ARG A 140 11.41 7.55 19.31
C ARG A 140 12.25 7.01 18.17
N LYS A 141 12.93 5.88 18.43
CA LYS A 141 13.50 5.08 17.34
C LYS A 141 12.37 4.57 16.44
N PRO A 142 12.60 4.48 15.12
CA PRO A 142 11.59 3.91 14.22
C PRO A 142 11.25 2.49 14.68
N PHE A 143 9.96 2.17 14.72
CA PHE A 143 9.51 0.83 15.15
C PHE A 143 10.06 -0.28 14.24
N PHE A 144 10.19 0.02 12.94
CA PHE A 144 10.84 -0.86 11.99
C PHE A 144 12.29 -0.40 11.82
N ASP A 145 13.22 -1.14 12.42
CA ASP A 145 14.65 -0.99 12.17
C ASP A 145 15.06 -1.77 10.91
N ASP A 146 16.20 -1.37 10.33
CA ASP A 146 16.79 -2.12 9.24
C ASP A 146 17.23 -3.50 9.72
N VAL A 147 16.58 -4.55 9.20
CA VAL A 147 16.87 -5.92 9.60
C VAL A 147 18.20 -6.37 9.04
N ILE A 148 19.11 -6.75 9.93
CA ILE A 148 20.40 -7.33 9.58
C ILE A 148 20.25 -8.85 9.58
N PHE A 149 19.85 -9.41 8.44
CA PHE A 149 19.57 -10.85 8.26
C PHE A 149 20.75 -11.77 8.60
N ARG A 150 21.97 -11.25 8.67
CA ARG A 150 23.19 -12.03 8.96
C ARG A 150 23.62 -11.97 10.43
N SER A 151 22.92 -11.21 11.26
CA SER A 151 23.36 -10.99 12.63
C SER A 151 23.15 -12.22 13.52
N ALA A 152 24.05 -12.42 14.48
CA ALA A 152 23.92 -13.49 15.46
C ALA A 152 22.67 -13.32 16.35
N SER A 153 22.26 -12.08 16.63
CA SER A 153 21.05 -11.78 17.39
C SER A 153 19.78 -12.29 16.71
N GLU A 154 19.68 -12.16 15.38
CA GLU A 154 18.53 -12.70 14.62
C GLU A 154 18.51 -14.23 14.61
N ALA A 155 19.65 -14.89 14.80
CA ALA A 155 19.72 -16.35 14.89
C ALA A 155 19.07 -16.91 16.17
N TRP A 156 19.10 -16.15 17.27
CA TRP A 156 18.50 -16.56 18.55
C TRP A 156 17.00 -16.26 18.65
N ASN A 157 16.43 -15.55 17.67
CA ASN A 157 15.01 -15.22 17.66
C ASN A 157 14.18 -16.48 17.33
N PRO A 158 13.28 -16.92 18.22
CA PRO A 158 12.50 -18.16 18.02
C PRO A 158 11.54 -18.10 16.83
N PHE A 159 11.22 -16.90 16.33
CA PHE A 159 10.37 -16.72 15.16
C PHE A 159 11.14 -16.74 13.83
N ASN A 160 12.47 -16.79 13.89
CA ASN A 160 13.33 -16.81 12.72
C ASN A 160 13.74 -18.23 12.34
N VAL A 161 13.95 -18.43 11.04
CA VAL A 161 14.45 -19.66 10.43
C VAL A 161 15.66 -19.32 9.55
N PRO A 162 16.71 -20.17 9.49
CA PRO A 162 17.79 -19.97 8.55
C PRO A 162 17.32 -20.22 7.11
N LEU A 163 17.50 -19.22 6.26
CA LEU A 163 17.36 -19.28 4.81
C LEU A 163 18.75 -19.33 4.18
N ILE A 164 19.10 -20.48 3.61
CA ILE A 164 20.40 -20.75 3.02
C ILE A 164 20.40 -20.28 1.56
N VAL A 165 21.34 -19.39 1.24
CA VAL A 165 21.60 -18.90 -0.12
C VAL A 165 23.06 -19.15 -0.46
N GLN A 166 23.33 -20.06 -1.40
CA GLN A 166 24.71 -20.44 -1.76
C GLN A 166 25.59 -20.83 -0.56
N GLY A 167 24.99 -21.52 0.44
CA GLY A 167 25.68 -21.92 1.67
C GLY A 167 25.77 -20.84 2.75
N ILE A 168 25.29 -19.61 2.49
CA ILE A 168 25.29 -18.51 3.45
C ILE A 168 23.91 -18.46 4.14
N PRO A 169 23.85 -18.54 5.48
CA PRO A 169 22.59 -18.43 6.22
C PRO A 169 22.14 -16.98 6.38
N LEU A 170 20.88 -16.72 6.05
CA LEU A 170 20.13 -15.51 6.38
C LEU A 170 19.03 -15.85 7.38
N TYR A 171 19.00 -15.23 8.54
CA TYR A 171 17.97 -15.44 9.56
C TYR A 171 16.76 -14.56 9.26
N VAL A 172 15.64 -15.22 8.96
CA VAL A 172 14.44 -14.56 8.45
C VAL A 172 13.20 -15.05 9.18
N ASN A 173 12.21 -14.18 9.33
CA ASN A 173 10.99 -14.48 10.05
C ASN A 173 10.14 -15.50 9.28
N ARG A 174 9.80 -16.62 9.93
CA ARG A 174 9.03 -17.70 9.30
C ARG A 174 7.64 -17.25 8.85
N GLY A 175 6.99 -16.39 9.63
CA GLY A 175 5.67 -15.85 9.30
C GLY A 175 5.68 -15.01 8.03
N ILE A 176 6.64 -14.09 7.90
CA ILE A 176 6.77 -13.22 6.71
C ILE A 176 7.03 -14.05 5.45
N LEU A 177 7.88 -15.07 5.52
CA LEU A 177 8.12 -15.95 4.38
C LEU A 177 6.92 -16.83 4.06
N ALA A 178 6.24 -17.39 5.06
CA ALA A 178 5.05 -18.23 4.84
C ALA A 178 3.96 -17.47 4.09
N VAL A 179 3.78 -16.19 4.42
CA VAL A 179 2.86 -15.27 3.73
C VAL A 179 3.23 -15.06 2.26
N ASN A 180 4.52 -15.09 1.93
CA ASN A 180 5.03 -14.96 0.56
C ASN A 180 5.38 -16.31 -0.09
N ASN A 181 4.73 -17.40 0.34
CA ASN A 181 4.92 -18.76 -0.19
C ASN A 181 6.29 -19.39 0.13
N ASP A 182 6.47 -19.85 1.37
CA ASP A 182 7.66 -20.59 1.81
C ASP A 182 7.72 -22.06 1.31
N LYS A 183 6.65 -22.56 0.68
CA LYS A 183 6.52 -23.97 0.27
C LYS A 183 7.42 -24.33 -0.91
N MET A 184 7.77 -23.36 -1.74
CA MET A 184 8.59 -23.56 -2.93
C MET A 184 10.10 -23.59 -2.62
N PHE A 185 10.51 -23.26 -1.40
CA PHE A 185 11.90 -23.37 -0.98
C PHE A 185 12.27 -24.84 -0.72
N GLY A 186 13.54 -25.19 -0.91
CA GLY A 186 14.07 -26.47 -0.43
C GLY A 186 14.04 -26.53 1.10
N ARG A 187 13.99 -27.73 1.67
CA ARG A 187 14.04 -27.92 3.13
C ARG A 187 15.27 -28.73 3.51
N GLY A 188 16.05 -28.20 4.44
CA GLY A 188 17.15 -28.93 5.09
C GLY A 188 16.64 -29.82 6.22
N ASN A 189 17.51 -30.74 6.67
CA ASN A 189 17.18 -31.72 7.71
C ASN A 189 16.83 -31.08 9.08
N LYS A 190 17.30 -29.84 9.32
CA LYS A 190 17.07 -29.09 10.56
C LYS A 190 15.93 -28.07 10.45
N GLY A 191 15.12 -28.14 9.39
CA GLY A 191 14.04 -27.17 9.12
C GLY A 191 14.51 -25.88 8.43
N GLU A 192 15.76 -25.84 7.97
CA GLU A 192 16.34 -24.75 7.20
C GLU A 192 15.63 -24.61 5.85
N LEU A 193 15.41 -23.37 5.39
CA LEU A 193 14.90 -23.10 4.05
C LEU A 193 16.08 -22.93 3.09
N ILE A 194 15.99 -23.47 1.89
CA ILE A 194 17.06 -23.40 0.88
C ILE A 194 16.51 -22.71 -0.36
N VAL A 195 17.15 -21.62 -0.77
CA VAL A 195 16.77 -20.90 -1.99
C VAL A 195 17.11 -21.74 -3.22
N ARG A 196 16.14 -21.89 -4.13
CA ARG A 196 16.34 -22.57 -5.42
C ARG A 196 16.97 -21.59 -6.40
N ILE A 197 18.24 -21.80 -6.72
CA ILE A 197 18.98 -20.97 -7.67
C ILE A 197 18.91 -21.64 -9.04
N THR A 198 18.24 -20.99 -9.99
CA THR A 198 18.10 -21.46 -11.36
C THR A 198 19.20 -20.89 -12.26
N ILE A 199 19.36 -21.49 -13.43
CA ILE A 199 20.26 -20.97 -14.47
C ILE A 199 19.79 -19.58 -14.90
N ASP A 200 18.49 -19.40 -15.12
CA ASP A 200 17.88 -18.10 -15.44
C ASP A 200 18.25 -17.01 -14.43
N LEU A 201 18.11 -17.28 -13.12
CA LEU A 201 18.50 -16.31 -12.10
C LEU A 201 19.99 -15.99 -12.18
N THR A 202 20.81 -17.02 -12.34
CA THR A 202 22.27 -16.89 -12.46
C THR A 202 22.63 -16.01 -13.67
N ASP A 203 22.02 -16.22 -14.83
CA ASP A 203 22.28 -15.47 -16.05
C ASP A 203 21.87 -13.99 -15.91
N GLU A 204 20.69 -13.73 -15.34
CA GLU A 204 20.25 -12.35 -15.06
C GLU A 204 21.16 -11.65 -14.05
N CYS A 205 21.65 -12.36 -13.02
CA CYS A 205 22.62 -11.83 -12.07
C CYS A 205 23.95 -11.46 -12.75
N HIS A 206 24.43 -12.29 -13.67
CA HIS A 206 25.68 -12.03 -14.41
C HIS A 206 25.58 -10.77 -15.28
N LYS A 207 24.44 -10.53 -15.95
CA LYS A 207 24.22 -9.33 -16.79
C LYS A 207 24.40 -8.03 -15.99
N ILE A 208 24.02 -8.04 -14.71
CA ILE A 208 24.10 -6.87 -13.82
C ILE A 208 25.28 -6.91 -12.86
N LYS A 209 26.20 -7.89 -13.02
CA LYS A 209 27.39 -8.08 -12.17
C LYS A 209 27.06 -8.22 -10.67
N LYS A 210 25.99 -8.95 -10.35
CA LYS A 210 25.54 -9.24 -8.98
C LYS A 210 25.57 -10.73 -8.70
N ILE A 211 25.51 -11.12 -7.43
CA ILE A 211 25.33 -12.51 -7.02
C ILE A 211 23.89 -12.78 -6.56
N PRO A 212 23.37 -14.02 -6.68
CA PRO A 212 22.01 -14.37 -6.23
C PRO A 212 21.69 -13.96 -4.79
N LEU A 213 22.68 -14.00 -3.90
CA LEU A 213 22.57 -13.54 -2.52
C LEU A 213 22.11 -12.08 -2.40
N GLU A 214 22.62 -11.18 -3.23
CA GLU A 214 22.21 -9.77 -3.21
C GLU A 214 20.76 -9.59 -3.66
N ILE A 215 20.30 -10.40 -4.61
CA ILE A 215 18.91 -10.40 -5.07
C ILE A 215 17.98 -10.91 -3.97
N VAL A 216 18.37 -11.97 -3.26
CA VAL A 216 17.60 -12.48 -2.11
C VAL A 216 17.55 -11.45 -0.99
N GLU A 217 18.65 -10.76 -0.67
CA GLU A 217 18.60 -9.69 0.33
C GLU A 217 17.70 -8.53 -0.10
N ALA A 218 17.70 -8.14 -1.37
CA ALA A 218 16.79 -7.13 -1.90
C ALA A 218 15.32 -7.58 -1.78
N LEU A 219 15.03 -8.86 -2.09
CA LEU A 219 13.71 -9.46 -1.91
C LEU A 219 13.28 -9.38 -0.44
N LEU A 220 14.15 -9.79 0.49
CA LEU A 220 13.85 -9.77 1.92
C LEU A 220 13.57 -8.35 2.41
N ARG A 221 14.38 -7.36 2.01
CA ARG A 221 14.13 -5.94 2.35
C ARG A 221 12.81 -5.41 1.79
N HIS A 222 12.33 -5.96 0.67
CA HIS A 222 11.05 -5.60 0.06
C HIS A 222 9.85 -6.24 0.76
N ILE A 223 9.92 -7.52 1.13
CA ILE A 223 8.79 -8.22 1.78
C ILE A 223 8.68 -7.91 3.28
N TYR A 224 9.75 -7.40 3.89
CA TYR A 224 9.73 -6.92 5.27
C TYR A 224 8.98 -5.58 5.41
N PRO A 225 8.52 -5.21 6.62
CA PRO A 225 7.62 -4.07 6.83
C PRO A 225 8.11 -2.71 6.30
N LEU A 226 9.43 -2.52 6.17
CA LEU A 226 10.00 -1.31 5.57
C LEU A 226 9.70 -1.17 4.07
N LYS A 227 9.30 -2.26 3.41
CA LYS A 227 8.95 -2.32 1.98
C LYS A 227 9.93 -1.57 1.10
N LYS A 228 11.23 -1.81 1.30
CA LYS A 228 12.26 -1.10 0.52
C LYS A 228 12.03 -1.36 -0.98
N PRO A 229 12.12 -0.34 -1.83
CA PRO A 229 11.94 -0.51 -3.26
C PRO A 229 13.05 -1.40 -3.81
N ILE A 230 12.69 -2.31 -4.70
CA ILE A 230 13.67 -3.14 -5.43
C ILE A 230 14.35 -2.24 -6.48
N PRO A 231 15.69 -2.20 -6.53
CA PRO A 231 16.41 -1.42 -7.54
C PRO A 231 16.04 -1.85 -8.97
N ALA A 232 15.94 -0.88 -9.88
CA ALA A 232 15.43 -1.11 -11.23
C ALA A 232 16.29 -2.13 -12.02
N GLU A 233 17.60 -2.08 -11.82
CA GLU A 233 18.56 -3.02 -12.41
C GLU A 233 18.34 -4.46 -11.93
N MET A 234 17.77 -4.67 -10.74
CA MET A 234 17.53 -6.00 -10.18
C MET A 234 16.19 -6.62 -10.62
N LEU A 235 15.32 -5.88 -11.30
CA LEU A 235 13.94 -6.33 -11.58
C LEU A 235 13.89 -7.63 -12.39
N ARG A 236 14.74 -7.81 -13.41
CA ARG A 236 14.77 -9.04 -14.23
C ARG A 236 15.23 -10.26 -13.42
N ALA A 237 16.30 -10.11 -12.64
CA ALA A 237 16.79 -11.16 -11.73
C ALA A 237 15.77 -11.46 -10.62
N MET A 238 15.11 -10.43 -10.08
CA MET A 238 14.03 -10.58 -9.11
C MET A 238 12.89 -11.41 -9.69
N LEU A 239 12.46 -11.11 -10.91
CA LEU A 239 11.39 -11.83 -11.59
C LEU A 239 11.71 -13.33 -11.72
N ALA A 240 12.93 -13.67 -12.15
CA ALA A 240 13.41 -15.05 -12.24
C ALA A 240 13.35 -15.78 -10.88
N LEU A 241 13.80 -15.12 -9.81
CA LEU A 241 13.76 -15.65 -8.46
C LEU A 241 12.31 -15.84 -7.97
N THR A 242 11.49 -14.80 -8.07
CA THR A 242 10.12 -14.80 -7.53
C THR A 242 9.20 -15.73 -8.30
N TYR A 243 9.42 -15.90 -9.60
CA TYR A 243 8.67 -16.86 -10.41
C TYR A 243 8.98 -18.30 -10.00
N THR A 244 10.27 -18.62 -9.80
CA THR A 244 10.71 -19.94 -9.31
C THR A 244 10.07 -20.29 -7.96
N HIS A 245 9.93 -19.29 -7.09
CA HIS A 245 9.35 -19.46 -5.75
C HIS A 245 7.84 -19.17 -5.70
N GLN A 246 7.20 -18.90 -6.85
CA GLN A 246 5.77 -18.57 -6.96
C GLN A 246 5.32 -17.48 -5.96
N MET A 247 6.10 -16.42 -5.85
CA MET A 247 5.82 -15.28 -4.97
C MET A 247 4.96 -14.24 -5.71
N TYR A 248 3.69 -14.57 -5.97
CA TYR A 248 2.80 -13.79 -6.85
C TYR A 248 2.69 -12.30 -6.46
N HIS A 249 2.67 -11.97 -5.18
CA HIS A 249 2.62 -10.57 -4.73
C HIS A 249 3.85 -9.76 -5.18
N VAL A 250 5.03 -10.37 -5.18
CA VAL A 250 6.26 -9.72 -5.63
C VAL A 250 6.32 -9.69 -7.16
N ILE A 251 5.82 -10.73 -7.83
CA ILE A 251 5.69 -10.75 -9.30
C ILE A 251 4.80 -9.60 -9.77
N ASP A 252 3.63 -9.41 -9.15
CA ASP A 252 2.71 -8.30 -9.46
C ASP A 252 3.38 -6.92 -9.26
N TYR A 253 4.20 -6.77 -8.21
CA TYR A 253 4.96 -5.54 -7.96
C TYR A 253 6.03 -5.31 -9.04
N VAL A 254 6.82 -6.33 -9.36
CA VAL A 254 7.87 -6.25 -10.39
C VAL A 254 7.25 -5.97 -11.77
N GLU A 255 6.12 -6.60 -12.09
CA GLU A 255 5.36 -6.33 -13.32
C GLU A 255 4.95 -4.85 -13.40
N GLN A 256 4.42 -4.29 -12.30
CA GLN A 256 4.08 -2.86 -12.24
C GLN A 256 5.30 -1.96 -12.46
N CYS A 257 6.46 -2.28 -11.87
CA CYS A 257 7.70 -1.53 -12.10
C CYS A 257 8.12 -1.56 -13.58
N LEU A 258 8.11 -2.74 -14.21
CA LEU A 258 8.43 -2.91 -15.65
C LEU A 258 7.43 -2.16 -16.55
N MET A 259 6.15 -2.10 -16.17
CA MET A 259 5.13 -1.31 -16.88
C MET A 259 5.36 0.21 -16.82
N GLN A 260 6.11 0.69 -15.83
CA GLN A 260 6.49 2.10 -15.72
C GLN A 260 7.80 2.41 -16.46
N GLU A 261 8.63 1.41 -16.76
CA GLU A 261 9.87 1.57 -17.54
C GLU A 261 9.53 1.84 -19.02
N PRO A 262 9.75 3.07 -19.55
CA PRO A 262 9.51 3.34 -20.96
C PRO A 262 10.61 2.69 -21.80
N PRO A 263 10.29 2.01 -22.91
CA PRO A 263 11.30 1.37 -23.72
C PRO A 263 12.02 2.45 -24.54
N THR A 264 13.34 2.51 -24.41
CA THR A 264 14.18 3.52 -25.10
C THR A 264 14.77 3.01 -26.41
N SER A 265 14.70 1.70 -26.65
CA SER A 265 15.22 1.03 -27.84
C SER A 265 14.31 -0.11 -28.28
N ALA A 266 14.43 -0.52 -29.55
CA ALA A 266 13.73 -1.68 -30.09
C ALA A 266 14.08 -2.97 -29.33
N GLN A 267 15.33 -3.12 -28.88
CA GLN A 267 15.78 -4.28 -28.10
C GLN A 267 15.08 -4.36 -26.74
N GLN A 268 15.04 -3.24 -25.99
CA GLN A 268 14.30 -3.19 -24.72
C GLN A 268 12.80 -3.39 -24.92
N PHE A 269 12.25 -2.88 -26.03
CA PHE A 269 10.83 -3.09 -26.28
C PHE A 269 10.50 -4.55 -26.57
N LEU A 270 11.36 -5.25 -27.32
CA LEU A 270 11.26 -6.68 -27.55
C LEU A 270 11.42 -7.49 -26.26
N GLU A 271 12.32 -7.05 -25.37
CA GLU A 271 12.54 -7.66 -24.06
C GLU A 271 11.23 -7.69 -23.25
N HIS A 272 10.45 -6.60 -23.25
CA HIS A 272 9.19 -6.56 -22.51
C HIS A 272 8.19 -7.65 -22.97
N PHE A 273 8.11 -7.92 -24.27
CA PHE A 273 7.29 -9.02 -24.80
C PHE A 273 7.86 -10.39 -24.41
N SER A 274 9.18 -10.55 -24.50
CA SER A 274 9.88 -11.78 -24.12
C SER A 274 9.66 -12.12 -22.64
N LEU A 275 9.77 -11.12 -21.76
CA LEU A 275 9.50 -11.27 -20.33
C LEU A 275 8.04 -11.59 -20.06
N ALA A 276 7.11 -10.93 -20.77
CA ALA A 276 5.70 -11.17 -20.60
C ALA A 276 5.27 -12.58 -21.01
N GLU A 277 5.85 -13.13 -22.08
CA GLU A 277 5.64 -14.54 -22.44
C GLU A 277 6.28 -15.49 -21.43
N LYS A 278 7.56 -15.28 -21.11
CA LYS A 278 8.35 -16.20 -20.26
C LYS A 278 7.76 -16.35 -18.87
N TYR A 279 7.26 -15.26 -18.29
CA TYR A 279 6.75 -15.22 -16.91
C TYR A 279 5.23 -15.04 -16.82
N ALA A 280 4.51 -15.13 -17.95
CA ALA A 280 3.06 -14.97 -18.04
C ALA A 280 2.54 -13.64 -17.46
N LEU A 281 3.22 -12.53 -17.76
CA LEU A 281 2.88 -11.18 -17.28
C LEU A 281 1.85 -10.50 -18.21
N GLU A 282 0.57 -10.75 -17.93
CA GLU A 282 -0.54 -10.27 -18.77
C GLU A 282 -0.63 -8.73 -18.82
N ASN A 283 -0.39 -8.03 -17.71
CA ASN A 283 -0.47 -6.57 -17.68
C ASN A 283 0.69 -5.93 -18.44
N LEU A 284 1.90 -6.51 -18.34
CA LEU A 284 3.05 -6.06 -19.11
C LEU A 284 2.84 -6.26 -20.62
N LEU A 285 2.27 -7.40 -21.03
CA LEU A 285 1.91 -7.66 -22.44
C LEU A 285 0.94 -6.60 -22.95
N LEU A 286 -0.19 -6.39 -22.25
CA LEU A 286 -1.22 -5.43 -22.65
C LEU A 286 -0.68 -4.00 -22.71
N LYS A 287 0.11 -3.59 -21.70
CA LYS A 287 0.73 -2.27 -21.68
C LYS A 287 1.70 -2.08 -22.84
N SER A 288 2.47 -3.11 -23.19
CA SER A 288 3.44 -3.06 -24.30
C SER A 288 2.72 -2.99 -25.65
N LEU A 289 1.64 -3.74 -25.84
CA LEU A 289 0.78 -3.61 -27.03
C LEU A 289 0.18 -2.20 -27.15
N HIS A 290 -0.29 -1.62 -26.04
CA HIS A 290 -0.81 -0.24 -26.04
C HIS A 290 0.27 0.80 -26.38
N ARG A 291 1.54 0.56 -26.03
CA ARG A 291 2.66 1.43 -26.40
C ARG A 291 2.93 1.43 -27.91
N ILE A 292 2.67 0.31 -28.62
CA ILE A 292 2.79 0.24 -30.09
C ILE A 292 1.87 1.27 -30.75
N GLU A 293 0.63 1.39 -30.26
CA GLU A 293 -0.37 2.30 -30.83
C GLU A 293 -0.05 3.77 -30.57
N LYS A 294 0.66 4.07 -29.48
CA LYS A 294 0.93 5.44 -29.02
C LYS A 294 2.41 5.83 -29.16
N SER A 295 3.17 5.64 -28.08
CA SER A 295 4.49 6.25 -27.90
C SER A 295 5.63 5.53 -28.62
N CYS A 296 5.46 4.26 -28.97
CA CYS A 296 6.56 3.38 -29.39
C CYS A 296 6.41 2.84 -30.82
N LYS A 297 5.46 3.34 -31.61
CA LYS A 297 5.25 2.93 -33.01
C LYS A 297 6.54 2.98 -33.85
N HIS A 298 7.37 4.00 -33.61
CA HIS A 298 8.63 4.20 -34.31
C HIS A 298 9.68 3.11 -34.02
N LEU A 299 9.60 2.42 -32.89
CA LEU A 299 10.51 1.34 -32.52
C LEU A 299 10.12 -0.01 -33.13
N VAL A 300 8.86 -0.18 -33.56
CA VAL A 300 8.31 -1.49 -33.94
C VAL A 300 8.96 -2.05 -35.21
N MET A 301 9.23 -1.20 -36.21
CA MET A 301 9.92 -1.65 -37.43
C MET A 301 11.29 -2.25 -37.11
N GLN A 302 12.10 -1.52 -36.34
CA GLN A 302 13.41 -1.99 -35.89
C GLN A 302 13.28 -3.24 -35.03
N MET A 303 12.22 -3.35 -34.23
CA MET A 303 11.97 -4.49 -33.35
C MET A 303 11.67 -5.77 -34.13
N ILE A 304 10.89 -5.68 -35.22
CA ILE A 304 10.50 -6.84 -36.05
C ILE A 304 11.70 -7.41 -36.82
N GLU A 305 12.67 -6.56 -37.16
CA GLU A 305 13.91 -6.96 -37.85
C GLU A 305 14.90 -7.67 -36.92
N LEU A 306 14.71 -7.61 -35.60
CA LEU A 306 15.59 -8.28 -34.64
C LEU A 306 15.47 -9.80 -34.75
N PRO A 307 16.59 -10.54 -34.67
CA PRO A 307 16.58 -12.01 -34.75
C PRO A 307 15.78 -12.65 -33.60
N ASP A 308 15.74 -11.98 -32.44
CA ASP A 308 14.99 -12.44 -31.28
C ASP A 308 13.47 -12.32 -31.45
N PHE A 309 12.98 -11.51 -32.40
CA PHE A 309 11.54 -11.40 -32.66
C PHE A 309 10.95 -12.73 -33.10
N ALA A 310 11.70 -13.51 -33.89
CA ALA A 310 11.30 -14.84 -34.34
C ALA A 310 11.19 -15.86 -33.20
N LYS A 311 11.80 -15.59 -32.03
CA LYS A 311 11.74 -16.47 -30.85
C LYS A 311 10.44 -16.31 -30.07
N LEU A 312 9.71 -15.20 -30.25
CA LEU A 312 8.40 -15.00 -29.64
C LEU A 312 7.39 -16.00 -30.18
N CYS A 313 6.43 -16.39 -29.34
CA CYS A 313 5.38 -17.29 -29.79
C CYS A 313 4.52 -16.64 -30.90
N GLU A 314 3.97 -17.47 -31.79
CA GLU A 314 3.17 -17.00 -32.93
C GLU A 314 2.04 -16.08 -32.49
N ARG A 315 1.35 -16.41 -31.40
CA ARG A 315 0.26 -15.61 -30.84
C ARG A 315 0.69 -14.17 -30.56
N THR A 316 1.83 -13.96 -29.90
CA THR A 316 2.30 -12.60 -29.56
C THR A 316 2.81 -11.87 -30.79
N ARG A 317 3.50 -12.56 -31.71
CA ARG A 317 3.90 -11.95 -32.98
C ARG A 317 2.69 -11.46 -33.78
N CYS A 318 1.62 -12.26 -33.84
CA CYS A 318 0.36 -11.85 -34.45
C CYS A 318 -0.26 -10.64 -33.75
N LEU A 319 -0.27 -10.59 -32.40
CA LEU A 319 -0.79 -9.44 -31.66
C LEU A 319 0.02 -8.16 -31.92
N ILE A 320 1.35 -8.26 -31.96
CA ILE A 320 2.24 -7.14 -32.27
C ILE A 320 1.97 -6.61 -33.69
N MET A 321 1.91 -7.51 -34.68
CA MET A 321 1.66 -7.16 -36.07
C MET A 321 0.26 -6.59 -36.27
N ASP A 322 -0.75 -7.19 -35.65
CA ASP A 322 -2.13 -6.70 -35.65
C ASP A 322 -2.17 -5.26 -35.13
N ARG A 323 -1.56 -4.98 -33.98
CA ARG A 323 -1.55 -3.63 -33.39
C ARG A 323 -0.76 -2.62 -34.22
N TYR A 324 0.35 -3.05 -34.81
CA TYR A 324 1.17 -2.20 -35.67
C TYR A 324 0.45 -1.81 -36.97
N CYS A 325 -0.21 -2.76 -37.63
CA CYS A 325 -0.84 -2.59 -38.94
C CYS A 325 -2.25 -2.04 -38.86
N SER A 326 -3.06 -2.47 -37.89
CA SER A 326 -4.47 -2.07 -37.81
C SER A 326 -4.62 -0.61 -37.39
N GLY A 327 -3.82 -0.13 -36.44
CA GLY A 327 -4.06 1.17 -35.80
C GLY A 327 -5.42 1.25 -35.08
N TRP A 328 -6.12 0.12 -34.90
CA TRP A 328 -7.35 0.04 -34.13
C TRP A 328 -6.99 -0.04 -32.66
N ALA A 329 -7.40 0.99 -31.92
CA ALA A 329 -7.27 1.06 -30.47
C ALA A 329 -7.76 -0.24 -29.83
N VAL A 330 -7.06 -0.70 -28.79
CA VAL A 330 -7.55 -1.74 -27.89
C VAL A 330 -9.01 -1.46 -27.53
N GLY A 331 -9.95 -2.11 -28.23
CA GLY A 331 -11.39 -2.14 -27.97
C GLY A 331 -11.74 -2.95 -26.71
N ARG A 332 -10.81 -2.99 -25.75
CA ARG A 332 -10.98 -3.52 -24.41
C ARG A 332 -10.19 -2.65 -23.44
N ILE A 333 -10.83 -1.55 -23.05
CA ILE A 333 -10.76 -0.97 -21.71
C ILE A 333 -9.39 -0.35 -21.37
N GLU A 334 -9.43 0.92 -20.95
CA GLU A 334 -8.34 1.59 -20.26
C GLU A 334 -7.60 0.61 -19.34
N ALA A 335 -6.31 0.34 -19.58
CA ALA A 335 -5.49 -0.56 -18.76
C ALA A 335 -5.44 -0.14 -17.27
N THR A 336 -5.99 1.04 -16.93
CA THR A 336 -6.18 1.54 -15.56
C THR A 336 -7.52 1.15 -14.92
N LYS A 337 -8.53 0.66 -15.67
CA LYS A 337 -9.82 0.23 -15.11
C LYS A 337 -9.95 -1.27 -14.79
N GLN A 338 -9.05 -2.12 -15.30
CA GLN A 338 -9.08 -3.57 -15.01
C GLN A 338 -8.22 -4.02 -13.82
N LEU A 339 -7.73 -3.10 -12.99
CA LEU A 339 -7.14 -3.45 -11.68
C LEU A 339 -8.19 -3.97 -10.67
N ASN A 340 -9.48 -3.92 -11.02
CA ASN A 340 -10.53 -4.62 -10.28
C ASN A 340 -10.92 -5.89 -11.04
N ARG A 341 -10.15 -6.98 -10.88
CA ARG A 341 -10.77 -8.30 -10.95
C ARG A 341 -11.77 -8.34 -9.81
N GLU A 342 -13.05 -8.15 -10.12
CA GLU A 342 -14.13 -8.60 -9.26
C GLU A 342 -13.93 -10.09 -9.03
N VAL A 343 -13.37 -10.41 -7.87
CA VAL A 343 -13.55 -11.73 -7.28
C VAL A 343 -15.06 -11.86 -7.09
N ARG A 344 -15.70 -12.71 -7.89
CA ARG A 344 -17.04 -13.22 -7.55
C ARG A 344 -16.88 -14.02 -6.27
N ILE A 345 -16.97 -13.33 -5.14
CA ILE A 345 -17.28 -13.95 -3.86
C ILE A 345 -18.74 -14.37 -4.03
N ASN A 346 -18.96 -15.67 -4.23
CA ASN A 346 -20.30 -16.23 -4.18
C ASN A 346 -20.90 -15.88 -2.81
N THR A 347 -21.86 -14.94 -2.85
CA THR A 347 -22.98 -14.74 -1.93
C THR A 347 -22.72 -14.98 -0.45
N GLY A 348 -22.57 -13.87 0.28
CA GLY A 348 -22.70 -13.85 1.75
C GLY A 348 -22.31 -12.51 2.36
N GLY A 349 -23.11 -11.46 2.11
CA GLY A 349 -23.01 -10.16 2.81
C GLY A 349 -22.78 -8.98 1.86
N GLU A 350 -23.68 -7.99 1.93
CA GLU A 350 -23.92 -6.89 0.99
C GLU A 350 -22.67 -6.14 0.51
N THR A 351 -22.43 -6.17 -0.80
CA THR A 351 -21.52 -5.25 -1.50
C THR A 351 -22.25 -3.96 -1.91
N LYS A 352 -21.59 -2.81 -1.68
CA LYS A 352 -21.53 -1.74 -2.67
C LYS A 352 -20.07 -1.36 -2.93
N SER A 353 -19.72 -1.35 -4.21
CA SER A 353 -18.42 -1.01 -4.80
C SER A 353 -18.61 0.18 -5.74
N MET A 354 -17.54 0.97 -5.89
CA MET A 354 -17.33 2.08 -6.83
C MET A 354 -18.21 3.32 -6.58
N TYR A 355 -17.59 4.45 -6.22
CA TYR A 355 -18.23 5.73 -5.82
C TYR A 355 -18.93 5.59 -4.45
N GLU A 356 -18.57 6.32 -3.40
CA GLU A 356 -18.93 7.72 -3.17
C GLU A 356 -17.90 8.31 -2.18
N TYR A 357 -16.78 8.84 -2.68
CA TYR A 357 -16.53 10.28 -2.76
C TYR A 357 -16.63 11.03 -1.43
N ASP A 358 -15.45 11.22 -0.85
CA ASP A 358 -15.02 12.36 -0.05
C ASP A 358 -15.94 13.59 -0.15
N LYS A 359 -16.65 13.83 0.96
CA LYS A 359 -17.18 15.13 1.31
C LYS A 359 -17.04 15.26 2.82
N ASN A 360 -15.79 15.18 3.29
CA ASN A 360 -15.32 14.75 4.62
C ASN A 360 -15.12 13.19 4.60
N LEU A 361 -14.24 12.53 5.35
CA LEU A 361 -14.16 12.61 6.81
C LEU A 361 -15.55 12.73 7.49
N SER A 362 -16.69 12.51 6.80
CA SER A 362 -17.99 13.14 7.13
C SER A 362 -18.65 12.67 8.39
N THR A 363 -18.09 11.63 8.99
CA THR A 363 -18.53 11.03 10.23
C THR A 363 -17.32 10.58 11.07
N LEU A 364 -16.19 11.28 10.95
CA LEU A 364 -15.43 11.70 12.14
C LEU A 364 -16.28 12.67 13.01
N MET A 365 -17.26 13.29 12.35
CA MET A 365 -18.35 14.08 12.92
C MET A 365 -19.47 13.17 13.44
N GLY A 366 -19.28 12.64 14.64
CA GLY A 366 -20.39 12.28 15.51
C GLY A 366 -20.74 13.47 16.39
N THR A 367 -21.49 14.45 15.89
CA THR A 367 -22.21 15.38 16.77
C THR A 367 -23.56 14.77 17.11
N LYS A 368 -23.81 14.62 18.42
CA LYS A 368 -25.12 14.29 19.00
C LYS A 368 -26.18 15.23 18.43
N ASN A 369 -27.28 14.68 17.93
CA ASN A 369 -28.58 15.34 18.04
C ASN A 369 -29.42 14.53 19.01
N MET A 370 -29.37 14.90 20.29
CA MET A 370 -30.55 14.83 21.14
C MET A 370 -31.18 16.22 21.08
N ASP A 371 -32.37 16.31 20.49
CA ASP A 371 -33.55 16.78 21.21
C ASP A 371 -34.78 16.56 20.34
N GLY A 372 -35.80 15.99 20.99
CA GLY A 372 -37.08 15.71 20.39
C GLY A 372 -38.02 16.92 20.42
N ASP A 373 -39.09 16.71 19.65
CA ASP A 373 -40.47 17.08 19.93
C ASP A 373 -41.08 18.34 19.27
N LYS A 374 -42.07 18.01 18.42
CA LYS A 374 -43.39 18.64 18.18
C LYS A 374 -43.66 19.36 16.84
N ILE A 375 -44.35 18.59 15.98
CA ILE A 375 -45.68 18.83 15.37
C ILE A 375 -45.90 20.14 14.60
N GLY A 376 -46.28 20.01 13.32
CA GLY A 376 -46.95 21.08 12.57
C GLY A 376 -47.19 20.77 11.09
N THR A 377 -48.30 20.09 10.80
CA THR A 377 -48.92 19.86 9.48
C THR A 377 -49.02 21.09 8.57
N LEU A 378 -48.88 20.94 7.24
CA LEU A 378 -49.95 21.13 6.23
C LEU A 378 -49.43 21.29 4.78
N ARG A 379 -49.90 20.37 3.92
CA ARG A 379 -50.48 20.53 2.58
C ARG A 379 -49.85 21.48 1.53
N THR A 380 -49.49 20.86 0.40
CA THR A 380 -49.48 21.42 -0.96
C THR A 380 -50.82 22.02 -1.40
N PRO A 381 -50.81 23.02 -2.31
CA PRO A 381 -51.52 22.88 -3.60
C PRO A 381 -50.71 23.46 -4.79
N LYS A 382 -50.56 22.78 -5.94
CA LYS A 382 -51.45 22.75 -7.14
C LYS A 382 -51.78 24.10 -7.81
N SER A 383 -51.06 24.36 -8.91
CA SER A 383 -51.50 24.72 -10.29
C SER A 383 -52.21 26.04 -10.64
N ARG A 384 -51.61 26.68 -11.67
CA ARG A 384 -52.14 27.34 -12.90
C ARG A 384 -52.57 28.83 -12.91
N GLU A 385 -52.07 29.48 -13.98
CA GLU A 385 -52.62 30.58 -14.80
C GLU A 385 -52.63 32.03 -14.25
N ASN A 386 -51.86 32.93 -14.90
CA ASN A 386 -52.44 33.91 -15.84
C ASN A 386 -51.39 34.70 -16.64
N LEU A 387 -51.72 34.91 -17.92
CA LEU A 387 -51.15 35.82 -18.90
C LEU A 387 -51.72 37.24 -18.73
N GLU A 388 -50.92 38.27 -18.98
CA GLU A 388 -51.23 39.49 -19.79
C GLU A 388 -50.01 40.46 -19.72
N LYS A 389 -49.34 40.74 -20.86
CA LYS A 389 -49.43 41.99 -21.67
C LYS A 389 -49.10 43.26 -20.85
N ASN A 390 -48.24 44.21 -21.23
CA ASN A 390 -48.00 44.79 -22.56
C ASN A 390 -46.96 45.96 -22.47
N TRP A 391 -46.43 46.39 -23.63
CA TRP A 391 -45.72 47.66 -23.99
C TRP A 391 -44.18 47.74 -24.00
N GLY A 392 -43.61 47.74 -25.23
CA GLY A 392 -42.93 48.94 -25.78
C GLY A 392 -41.39 48.96 -25.87
N SER A 393 -40.85 48.57 -27.03
CA SER A 393 -39.59 49.13 -27.58
C SER A 393 -39.82 50.60 -28.06
N PRO A 394 -38.84 51.40 -28.57
CA PRO A 394 -37.41 51.14 -28.85
C PRO A 394 -36.40 52.32 -28.58
N ALA A 395 -35.10 51.98 -28.60
CA ALA A 395 -33.94 52.65 -29.23
C ALA A 395 -33.43 54.07 -28.83
N LEU A 396 -32.09 54.21 -29.05
CA LEU A 396 -31.20 55.40 -29.12
C LEU A 396 -30.58 55.79 -27.76
N VAL A 397 -29.25 55.88 -27.57
CA VAL A 397 -28.11 56.20 -28.46
C VAL A 397 -26.92 55.29 -28.15
#